data_AF-B8AS13-F1
#
_entry.id   AF-B8AS13-F1
#
_cell.length_a   1.000
_cell.length_b   1.000
_cell.length_c   1.000
_cell.angle_alpha   90.00
_cell.angle_beta   90.00
_cell.angle_gamma   90.00
#
_symmetry.space_group_name_H-M   'P 1'
#
loop_
_entity.id
_entity.type
_entity.pdbx_description
1 polymer ?
#
loop_
_entity_poly.entity_id
_entity_poly.type
_entity_poly.pdbx_seq_one_letter_code
_entity_poly.pdbx_strand_id
1 'polypeptide(L)'
;MDPAHVPYAHRGQFPHVPREEDIVEFDQEGGLPIKMNIEELNIAGFHSNPEENWGYFKFIAPVTLIGSPFRAKPVVDQDNNNTNNKKQPEVTTVFFCIPVSPGRCRVIWANGYNLDGWFDKMIPRWWLHIKTNQVLDSDSSVLHIEERNYAAFGLDNWHKACYVPTSSDNLIIAFRNWFKKYCNNQVGWLTPMVNQLPPASTRVEVYERYWSHVMQCTSCSAALKWMRALEVALQVASVAVVGFLAAGKGTVVTSGVQRAAVVAAAVLCFAASRWLAGFIEKTFYFEDYVLADK
;
A
#
# COMPACT_ATOMS: atom_id res chain seq x y z
N MET A 1 4.75 1.96 -12.91
CA MET A 1 4.22 2.90 -11.89
C MET A 1 4.33 4.30 -12.46
N ASP A 2 3.23 5.02 -12.44
CA ASP A 2 3.19 6.46 -12.67
C ASP A 2 2.91 7.12 -11.32
N PRO A 3 3.80 7.91 -10.71
CA PRO A 3 3.54 8.55 -9.43
C PRO A 3 2.41 9.59 -9.48
N ALA A 4 2.04 10.10 -10.66
CA ALA A 4 1.00 11.12 -10.78
C ALA A 4 -0.38 10.60 -10.38
N HIS A 5 -0.64 9.28 -10.48
CA HIS A 5 -1.93 8.70 -10.07
C HIS A 5 -2.17 8.72 -8.55
N VAL A 6 -1.12 8.91 -7.73
CA VAL A 6 -1.19 8.65 -6.29
C VAL A 6 -2.26 9.48 -5.55
N PRO A 7 -2.39 10.80 -5.80
CA PRO A 7 -3.43 11.62 -5.17
C PRO A 7 -4.86 11.15 -5.51
N TYR A 8 -5.06 10.64 -6.72
CA TYR A 8 -6.36 10.20 -7.24
C TYR A 8 -6.75 8.80 -6.73
N ALA A 9 -5.86 7.82 -6.89
CA ALA A 9 -6.16 6.42 -6.61
C ALA A 9 -6.08 6.05 -5.12
N HIS A 10 -5.28 6.80 -4.34
CA HIS A 10 -5.04 6.52 -2.92
C HIS A 10 -5.61 7.60 -2.01
N ARG A 11 -6.68 8.27 -2.45
CA ARG A 11 -7.34 9.36 -1.71
C ARG A 11 -7.68 8.95 -0.28
N GLY A 12 -7.24 9.75 0.69
CA GLY A 12 -7.46 9.49 2.12
C GLY A 12 -6.52 8.46 2.76
N GLN A 13 -5.63 7.81 1.99
CA GLN A 13 -4.59 6.92 2.55
C GLN A 13 -3.35 7.71 3.03
N PHE A 14 -3.04 8.81 2.35
CA PHE A 14 -1.97 9.73 2.74
C PHE A 14 -2.55 10.99 3.39
N PRO A 15 -1.88 11.57 4.40
CA PRO A 15 -2.24 12.87 4.92
C PRO A 15 -1.95 13.93 3.86
N HIS A 16 -2.94 14.26 3.03
CA HIS A 16 -2.92 15.46 2.22
C HIS A 16 -4.07 16.37 2.68
N VAL A 17 -3.69 17.49 3.28
CA VAL A 17 -4.58 18.63 3.50
C VAL A 17 -4.08 19.68 2.51
N PRO A 18 -4.70 19.84 1.33
CA PRO A 18 -4.41 20.99 0.50
C PRO A 18 -4.75 22.23 1.33
N ARG A 19 -3.81 23.16 1.46
CA ARG A 19 -4.14 24.48 2.00
C ARG A 19 -4.92 25.23 0.93
N GLU A 20 -5.82 26.11 1.34
CA GLU A 20 -6.67 26.92 0.45
C GLU A 20 -5.85 27.76 -0.56
N GLU A 21 -4.56 27.93 -0.26
CA GLU A 21 -3.52 28.62 -1.03
C GLU A 21 -2.97 27.77 -2.20
N ASP A 22 -3.08 26.43 -2.15
CA ASP A 22 -2.52 25.47 -3.12
C ASP A 22 -3.45 25.23 -4.35
N ILE A 23 -4.68 25.80 -4.36
CA ILE A 23 -5.72 25.54 -5.38
C ILE A 23 -5.37 26.10 -6.78
N VAL A 24 -4.36 26.99 -6.86
CA VAL A 24 -3.90 27.55 -8.15
C VAL A 24 -2.94 26.61 -8.87
N GLU A 25 -2.28 25.71 -8.15
CA GLU A 25 -1.25 24.81 -8.70
C GLU A 25 -1.79 23.39 -8.87
N PHE A 26 -2.54 22.87 -7.89
CA PHE A 26 -3.07 21.50 -7.88
C PHE A 26 -4.51 21.43 -8.39
N ASP A 27 -4.90 20.29 -8.96
CA ASP A 27 -6.32 20.07 -9.29
C ASP A 27 -7.17 19.79 -8.04
N GLN A 28 -8.47 19.58 -8.25
CA GLN A 28 -9.43 19.35 -7.16
C GLN A 28 -9.10 18.12 -6.29
N GLU A 29 -8.33 17.17 -6.81
CA GLU A 29 -7.93 15.95 -6.10
C GLU A 29 -6.51 16.07 -5.51
N GLY A 30 -5.86 17.22 -5.67
CA GLY A 30 -4.50 17.46 -5.17
C GLY A 30 -3.43 16.85 -6.08
N GLY A 31 -3.75 16.55 -7.33
CA GLY A 31 -2.82 16.02 -8.31
C GLY A 31 -2.17 17.10 -9.19
N LEU A 32 -1.03 16.72 -9.77
CA LEU A 32 -0.23 17.53 -10.69
C LEU A 32 0.32 16.65 -11.82
N PRO A 33 0.47 17.18 -13.04
CA PRO A 33 1.14 16.47 -14.11
C PRO A 33 2.64 16.35 -13.78
N ILE A 34 3.16 15.11 -13.72
CA ILE A 34 4.58 14.86 -13.51
C ILE A 34 5.21 14.53 -14.85
N LYS A 35 5.90 15.49 -15.45
CA LYS A 35 6.55 15.27 -16.75
C LYS A 35 7.77 14.37 -16.59
N MET A 36 7.64 13.13 -17.07
CA MET A 36 8.69 12.14 -17.06
C MET A 36 9.58 12.26 -18.30
N ASN A 37 10.87 12.51 -18.11
CA ASN A 37 11.85 12.53 -19.19
C ASN A 37 12.69 11.25 -19.17
N ILE A 38 12.76 10.51 -20.27
CA ILE A 38 13.58 9.29 -20.38
C ILE A 38 14.95 9.69 -20.95
N GLU A 39 15.99 9.61 -20.14
CA GLU A 39 17.34 10.03 -20.53
C GLU A 39 18.16 8.88 -21.12
N GLU A 40 17.98 7.69 -20.57
CA GLU A 40 18.70 6.48 -21.01
C GLU A 40 17.73 5.33 -21.19
N LEU A 41 17.85 4.60 -22.31
CA LEU A 41 17.10 3.37 -22.57
C LEU A 41 17.99 2.37 -23.33
N ASN A 42 18.33 1.25 -22.68
CA ASN A 42 19.16 0.20 -23.24
C ASN A 42 18.71 -1.19 -22.74
N ILE A 43 19.45 -2.25 -23.07
CA ILE A 43 19.08 -3.62 -22.67
C ILE A 43 19.05 -3.82 -21.15
N ALA A 44 19.86 -3.06 -20.39
CA ALA A 44 19.89 -3.13 -18.93
C ALA A 44 18.74 -2.37 -18.25
N GLY A 45 17.92 -1.63 -19.00
CA GLY A 45 16.75 -0.93 -18.49
C GLY A 45 16.67 0.52 -18.96
N PHE A 46 16.07 1.39 -18.13
CA PHE A 46 15.96 2.82 -18.44
C PHE A 46 16.01 3.70 -17.19
N HIS A 47 16.42 4.95 -17.38
CA HIS A 47 16.50 5.98 -16.34
C HIS A 47 15.65 7.18 -16.74
N SER A 48 14.90 7.70 -15.78
CA SER A 48 14.04 8.87 -15.95
C SER A 48 14.26 9.87 -14.83
N ASN A 49 14.50 11.12 -15.20
CA ASN A 49 14.48 12.26 -14.29
C ASN A 49 13.22 13.06 -14.62
N PRO A 50 12.20 13.07 -13.75
CA PRO A 50 11.10 14.00 -13.90
C PRO A 50 11.63 15.44 -13.78
N GLU A 51 10.92 16.40 -14.38
CA GLU A 51 11.23 17.82 -14.23
C GLU A 51 11.08 18.29 -12.75
N GLU A 52 11.42 19.53 -12.41
CA GLU A 52 11.08 20.13 -11.10
C GLU A 52 11.58 19.37 -9.83
N ASN A 53 12.70 18.64 -9.93
CA ASN A 53 13.35 17.98 -8.79
C ASN A 53 12.47 16.96 -8.04
N TRP A 54 11.52 16.30 -8.69
CA TRP A 54 10.70 15.24 -8.08
C TRP A 54 11.50 13.98 -7.66
N GLY A 55 12.74 13.84 -8.14
CA GLY A 55 13.63 12.71 -7.88
C GLY A 55 14.09 12.05 -9.18
N TYR A 56 14.24 10.73 -9.18
CA TYR A 56 14.42 9.92 -10.39
C TYR A 56 13.67 8.60 -10.27
N PHE A 57 13.34 8.03 -11.43
CA PHE A 57 12.83 6.67 -11.58
C PHE A 57 13.78 5.86 -12.44
N LYS A 58 14.16 4.67 -11.97
CA LYS A 58 15.08 3.79 -12.69
C LYS A 58 14.53 2.39 -12.74
N PHE A 59 14.32 1.89 -13.95
CA PHE A 59 14.07 0.48 -14.19
C PHE A 59 15.39 -0.21 -14.49
N ILE A 60 15.73 -1.21 -13.69
CA ILE A 60 16.89 -2.08 -13.87
C ILE A 60 16.36 -3.45 -14.25
N ALA A 61 16.69 -3.88 -15.46
CA ALA A 61 16.27 -5.16 -15.97
C ALA A 61 16.77 -6.31 -15.08
N PRO A 62 15.98 -7.38 -14.92
CA PRO A 62 14.70 -7.60 -15.60
C PRO A 62 13.45 -7.11 -14.84
N VAL A 63 13.56 -6.81 -13.54
CA VAL A 63 12.37 -6.73 -12.65
C VAL A 63 12.43 -5.64 -11.59
N THR A 64 13.51 -4.84 -11.55
CA THR A 64 13.72 -3.88 -10.46
C THR A 64 13.29 -2.49 -10.88
N LEU A 65 12.48 -1.82 -10.08
CA LEU A 65 12.11 -0.41 -10.23
C LEU A 65 12.51 0.35 -8.97
N ILE A 66 13.21 1.47 -9.15
CA ILE A 66 13.66 2.35 -8.08
C ILE A 66 13.04 3.71 -8.30
N GLY A 67 12.50 4.33 -7.25
CA GLY A 67 12.13 5.74 -7.20
C GLY A 67 12.89 6.42 -6.05
N SER A 68 13.63 7.49 -6.33
CA SER A 68 14.45 8.16 -5.30
C SER A 68 14.84 9.60 -5.65
N PRO A 69 14.78 10.54 -4.70
CA PRO A 69 13.80 10.55 -3.61
C PRO A 69 12.40 10.70 -4.20
N PHE A 70 11.41 9.99 -3.67
CA PHE A 70 10.00 10.21 -3.98
C PHE A 70 9.53 11.42 -3.17
N ARG A 71 9.55 12.62 -3.78
CA ARG A 71 9.14 13.86 -3.13
C ARG A 71 7.65 14.12 -3.35
N ALA A 72 6.98 14.72 -2.37
CA ALA A 72 5.56 15.06 -2.47
C ALA A 72 5.30 16.44 -3.08
N LYS A 73 6.30 17.33 -3.09
CA LYS A 73 6.30 18.62 -3.78
C LYS A 73 7.71 18.92 -4.33
N PRO A 74 7.84 19.66 -5.45
CA PRO A 74 9.09 20.26 -5.87
C PRO A 74 9.70 21.09 -4.74
N VAL A 75 11.01 21.03 -4.54
CA VAL A 75 11.69 21.98 -3.65
C VAL A 75 11.85 23.28 -4.43
N VAL A 76 10.97 24.25 -4.17
CA VAL A 76 11.22 25.63 -4.58
C VAL A 76 12.20 26.21 -3.57
N ASP A 77 13.45 26.45 -4.00
CA ASP A 77 14.42 27.23 -3.22
C ASP A 77 13.94 28.69 -3.20
N GLN A 78 13.01 29.00 -2.30
CA GLN A 78 12.61 30.37 -2.00
C GLN A 78 13.13 30.76 -0.61
N ASP A 79 14.10 31.66 -0.65
CA ASP A 79 14.55 32.56 0.40
C ASP A 79 15.33 32.00 1.59
N ASN A 80 16.60 32.39 1.57
CA ASN A 80 17.68 32.12 2.51
C ASN A 80 17.52 32.84 3.89
N ASN A 81 16.30 33.08 4.38
CA ASN A 81 16.08 33.93 5.56
C ASN A 81 15.04 33.43 6.58
N ASN A 82 14.77 32.13 6.67
CA ASN A 82 14.09 31.61 7.86
C ASN A 82 14.64 30.26 8.33
N THR A 83 15.25 30.30 9.52
CA THR A 83 15.79 29.16 10.27
C THR A 83 14.66 28.27 10.78
N ASN A 84 14.19 27.35 9.93
CA ASN A 84 13.64 26.05 10.30
C ASN A 84 13.50 25.22 9.01
N ASN A 85 14.63 24.88 8.40
CA ASN A 85 14.71 23.91 7.31
C ASN A 85 14.30 22.54 7.85
N LYS A 86 12.99 22.27 7.96
CA LYS A 86 12.48 20.92 8.07
C LYS A 86 12.86 20.23 6.76
N LYS A 87 13.95 19.46 6.78
CA LYS A 87 14.33 18.59 5.66
C LYS A 87 13.09 17.79 5.27
N GLN A 88 12.69 17.90 4.00
CA GLN A 88 11.60 17.04 3.52
C GLN A 88 12.06 15.58 3.61
N PRO A 89 11.18 14.65 4.01
CA PRO A 89 11.52 13.25 4.05
C PRO A 89 11.95 12.77 2.66
N GLU A 90 13.17 12.27 2.57
CA GLU A 90 13.64 11.58 1.38
C GLU A 90 13.20 10.13 1.47
N VAL A 91 12.18 9.79 0.68
CA VAL A 91 11.67 8.43 0.56
C VAL A 91 12.35 7.77 -0.62
N THR A 92 13.06 6.67 -0.40
CA THR A 92 13.53 5.81 -1.49
C THR A 92 12.62 4.60 -1.53
N THR A 93 12.07 4.27 -2.70
CA THR A 93 11.30 3.04 -2.84
C THR A 93 11.93 2.14 -3.89
N VAL A 94 12.10 0.87 -3.54
CA VAL A 94 12.56 -0.17 -4.45
C VAL A 94 11.49 -1.24 -4.56
N PHE A 95 11.12 -1.58 -5.79
CA PHE A 95 10.24 -2.68 -6.13
C PHE A 95 11.01 -3.75 -6.91
N PHE A 96 10.73 -5.01 -6.60
CA PHE A 96 11.05 -6.17 -7.41
C PHE A 96 9.74 -6.79 -7.89
N CYS A 97 9.44 -6.66 -9.17
CA CYS A 97 8.22 -7.17 -9.80
C CYS A 97 8.53 -8.47 -10.55
N ILE A 98 8.50 -9.59 -9.84
CA ILE A 98 9.00 -10.87 -10.32
C ILE A 98 7.84 -11.68 -10.91
N PRO A 99 7.81 -11.94 -12.23
CA PRO A 99 6.79 -12.82 -12.80
C PRO A 99 7.01 -14.26 -12.30
N VAL A 100 5.94 -14.93 -11.86
CA VAL A 100 6.02 -16.32 -11.33
C VAL A 100 5.24 -17.32 -12.18
N SER A 101 4.17 -16.87 -12.81
CA SER A 101 3.41 -17.60 -13.84
C SER A 101 2.59 -16.58 -14.64
N PRO A 102 2.02 -16.94 -15.80
CA PRO A 102 0.99 -16.12 -16.44
C PRO A 102 -0.12 -15.75 -15.43
N GLY A 103 -0.55 -14.50 -15.37
CA GLY A 103 -1.55 -14.07 -14.41
C GLY A 103 -1.05 -13.73 -13.01
N ARG A 104 0.25 -13.96 -12.72
CA ARG A 104 0.77 -13.87 -11.36
C ARG A 104 2.18 -13.28 -11.32
N CYS A 105 2.35 -12.28 -10.48
CA CYS A 105 3.65 -11.75 -10.11
C CYS A 105 3.82 -11.77 -8.59
N ARG A 106 5.07 -11.80 -8.15
CA ARG A 106 5.46 -11.50 -6.78
C ARG A 106 6.05 -10.10 -6.76
N VAL A 107 5.43 -9.22 -5.99
CA VAL A 107 5.97 -7.88 -5.71
C VAL A 107 6.65 -7.92 -4.36
N ILE A 108 7.96 -7.64 -4.34
CA ILE A 108 8.73 -7.42 -3.11
C ILE A 108 9.14 -5.97 -3.12
N TRP A 109 8.93 -5.25 -2.02
CA TRP A 109 9.25 -3.83 -1.99
C TRP A 109 9.77 -3.39 -0.64
N ALA A 110 10.55 -2.32 -0.67
CA ALA A 110 11.15 -1.72 0.51
C ALA A 110 11.16 -0.20 0.37
N ASN A 111 10.83 0.48 1.46
CA ASN A 111 10.92 1.92 1.58
C ASN A 111 12.10 2.27 2.52
N GLY A 112 13.04 3.07 2.02
CA GLY A 112 13.99 3.81 2.83
C GLY A 112 13.36 5.12 3.25
N TYR A 113 13.28 5.36 4.56
CA TYR A 113 12.81 6.62 5.12
C TYR A 113 13.98 7.32 5.82
N ASN A 114 14.33 8.51 5.37
CA ASN A 114 15.17 9.42 6.15
C ASN A 114 14.24 10.36 6.93
N LEU A 115 13.69 9.87 8.05
CA LEU A 115 12.88 10.66 8.97
C LEU A 115 13.73 11.02 10.20
N ASP A 116 14.01 12.31 10.38
CA ASP A 116 14.76 12.84 11.52
C ASP A 116 13.81 13.02 12.72
N GLY A 117 13.53 11.95 13.47
CA GLY A 117 12.62 12.01 14.61
C GLY A 117 12.75 10.88 15.65
N TRP A 118 12.45 11.20 16.91
CA TRP A 118 12.35 10.19 17.99
C TRP A 118 11.04 9.40 17.92
N PHE A 119 9.98 10.00 17.38
CA PHE A 119 8.67 9.36 17.19
C PHE A 119 8.74 8.17 16.22
N ASP A 120 9.63 8.21 15.22
CA ASP A 120 9.80 7.12 14.24
C ASP A 120 10.23 5.80 14.91
N LYS A 121 10.96 5.88 16.03
CA LYS A 121 11.37 4.70 16.81
C LYS A 121 10.24 4.06 17.60
N MET A 122 9.15 4.80 17.84
CA MET A 122 7.98 4.29 18.56
C MET A 122 6.98 3.61 17.64
N ILE A 123 7.06 3.85 16.33
CA ILE A 123 6.13 3.28 15.36
C ILE A 123 6.46 1.80 15.16
N PRO A 124 5.53 0.87 15.46
CA PRO A 124 5.78 -0.54 15.25
C PRO A 124 5.97 -0.85 13.77
N ARG A 125 7.00 -1.65 13.43
CA ARG A 125 7.30 -2.01 12.04
C ARG A 125 6.11 -2.60 11.27
N TRP A 126 5.28 -3.42 11.94
CA TRP A 126 4.10 -4.01 11.31
C TRP A 126 3.11 -2.94 10.85
N TRP A 127 2.99 -1.84 11.60
CA TRP A 127 2.06 -0.77 11.27
C TRP A 127 2.53 -0.02 10.03
N LEU A 128 3.83 0.29 9.93
CA LEU A 128 4.42 0.86 8.72
C LEU A 128 4.20 -0.07 7.52
N HIS A 129 4.47 -1.38 7.67
CA HIS A 129 4.26 -2.34 6.60
C HIS A 129 2.80 -2.36 6.11
N ILE A 130 1.83 -2.44 7.01
CA ILE A 130 0.40 -2.40 6.64
C ILE A 130 0.08 -1.09 5.94
N LYS A 131 0.49 0.06 6.51
CA LYS A 131 0.16 1.37 5.97
C LYS A 131 0.69 1.59 4.58
N THR A 132 1.91 1.14 4.32
CA THR A 132 2.48 1.23 2.98
C THR A 132 1.82 0.22 2.07
N ASN A 133 1.51 -1.00 2.55
CA ASN A 133 0.88 -2.06 1.75
C ASN A 133 -0.52 -1.68 1.25
N GLN A 134 -1.25 -0.81 1.98
CA GLN A 134 -2.56 -0.32 1.54
C GLN A 134 -2.54 0.29 0.14
N VAL A 135 -1.43 0.90 -0.28
CA VAL A 135 -1.24 1.47 -1.63
C VAL A 135 -1.25 0.37 -2.70
N LEU A 136 -0.51 -0.72 -2.46
CA LEU A 136 -0.48 -1.86 -3.37
C LEU A 136 -1.81 -2.61 -3.37
N ASP A 137 -2.46 -2.70 -2.21
CA ASP A 137 -3.75 -3.35 -2.11
C ASP A 137 -4.82 -2.62 -2.94
N SER A 138 -4.88 -1.28 -2.88
CA SER A 138 -5.81 -0.49 -3.71
C SER A 138 -5.55 -0.63 -5.21
N ASP A 139 -4.28 -0.73 -5.62
CA ASP A 139 -3.91 -0.90 -7.04
C ASP A 139 -4.18 -2.31 -7.57
N SER A 140 -4.30 -3.32 -6.69
CA SER A 140 -4.34 -4.73 -7.09
C SER A 140 -5.49 -5.07 -8.05
N SER A 141 -6.65 -4.44 -7.90
CA SER A 141 -7.78 -4.67 -8.81
C SER A 141 -7.62 -3.99 -10.15
N VAL A 142 -7.05 -2.79 -10.18
CA VAL A 142 -6.71 -2.08 -11.43
C VAL A 142 -5.72 -2.91 -12.22
N LEU A 143 -4.65 -3.38 -11.57
CA LEU A 143 -3.65 -4.24 -12.19
C LEU A 143 -4.26 -5.56 -12.71
N HIS A 144 -5.18 -6.16 -11.94
CA HIS A 144 -5.88 -7.37 -12.37
C HIS A 144 -6.71 -7.14 -13.63
N ILE A 145 -7.45 -6.04 -13.71
CA ILE A 145 -8.26 -5.68 -14.89
C ILE A 145 -7.36 -5.36 -16.08
N GLU A 146 -6.29 -4.61 -15.88
CA GLU A 146 -5.34 -4.26 -16.94
C GLU A 146 -4.72 -5.50 -17.58
N GLU A 147 -4.29 -6.49 -16.79
CA GLU A 147 -3.74 -7.74 -17.32
C GLU A 147 -4.74 -8.47 -18.23
N ARG A 148 -6.03 -8.47 -17.87
CA ARG A 148 -7.10 -9.06 -18.68
C ARG A 148 -7.31 -8.30 -19.98
N ASN A 149 -7.28 -6.98 -19.94
CA ASN A 149 -7.37 -6.15 -21.14
C ASN A 149 -6.17 -6.41 -22.07
N TYR A 150 -4.96 -6.52 -21.52
CA TYR A 150 -3.78 -6.86 -22.32
C TYR A 150 -3.88 -8.25 -22.95
N ALA A 151 -4.44 -9.24 -22.24
CA ALA A 151 -4.68 -10.57 -22.82
C ALA A 151 -5.73 -10.54 -23.94
N ALA A 152 -6.74 -9.66 -23.84
CA ALA A 152 -7.78 -9.52 -24.87
C ALA A 152 -7.28 -8.83 -26.15
N PHE A 153 -6.51 -7.74 -26.02
CA PHE A 153 -6.00 -6.98 -27.18
C PHE A 153 -4.66 -7.50 -27.72
N GLY A 154 -3.92 -8.26 -26.91
CA GLY A 154 -2.56 -8.71 -27.18
C GLY A 154 -1.52 -7.62 -26.89
N LEU A 155 -0.33 -8.05 -26.45
CA LEU A 155 0.75 -7.14 -26.07
C LEU A 155 1.29 -6.29 -27.23
N ASP A 156 1.14 -6.72 -28.47
CA ASP A 156 1.49 -5.88 -29.63
C ASP A 156 0.53 -4.70 -29.85
N ASN A 157 -0.71 -4.83 -29.37
CA ASN A 157 -1.74 -3.78 -29.43
C ASN A 157 -2.04 -3.21 -28.04
N TRP A 158 -1.06 -3.20 -27.13
CA TRP A 158 -1.25 -2.80 -25.73
C TRP A 158 -1.86 -1.38 -25.59
N HIS A 159 -1.61 -0.48 -26.54
CA HIS A 159 -2.19 0.87 -26.59
C HIS A 159 -3.72 0.89 -26.75
N LYS A 160 -4.34 -0.23 -27.15
CA LYS A 160 -5.81 -0.39 -27.18
C LYS A 160 -6.38 -0.80 -25.82
N ALA A 161 -5.54 -1.34 -24.94
CA ALA A 161 -5.91 -1.78 -23.60
C ALA A 161 -5.82 -0.67 -22.55
N CYS A 162 -4.96 0.34 -22.75
CA CYS A 162 -4.80 1.48 -21.86
C CYS A 162 -4.59 2.79 -22.65
N TYR A 163 -5.18 3.87 -22.15
CA TYR A 163 -5.02 5.21 -22.72
C TYR A 163 -3.88 5.93 -21.99
N VAL A 164 -2.83 6.31 -22.72
CA VAL A 164 -1.58 6.91 -22.19
C VAL A 164 -1.25 8.23 -22.91
N PRO A 165 -2.08 9.28 -22.75
CA PRO A 165 -2.01 10.47 -23.59
C PRO A 165 -0.99 11.51 -23.12
N THR A 166 -0.43 11.37 -21.91
CA THR A 166 0.34 12.44 -21.25
C THR A 166 1.82 12.08 -21.10
N SER A 167 2.64 13.08 -20.76
CA SER A 167 4.04 12.86 -20.42
C SER A 167 4.24 12.11 -19.10
N SER A 168 3.25 12.07 -18.20
CA SER A 168 3.28 11.25 -16.99
C SER A 168 3.34 9.75 -17.33
N ASP A 169 2.79 9.37 -18.47
CA ASP A 169 2.72 7.99 -18.94
C ASP A 169 4.05 7.48 -19.54
N ASN A 170 5.07 8.34 -19.69
CA ASN A 170 6.30 7.97 -20.41
C ASN A 170 7.04 6.80 -19.77
N LEU A 171 6.95 6.58 -18.45
CA LEU A 171 7.53 5.40 -17.79
C LEU A 171 6.87 4.10 -18.27
N ILE A 172 5.55 4.11 -18.46
CA ILE A 172 4.78 2.97 -18.96
C ILE A 172 5.15 2.70 -20.42
N ILE A 173 5.17 3.76 -21.23
CA ILE A 173 5.54 3.68 -22.66
C ILE A 173 6.98 3.15 -22.81
N ALA A 174 7.93 3.68 -22.03
CA ALA A 174 9.33 3.25 -22.04
C ALA A 174 9.47 1.77 -21.70
N PHE A 175 8.79 1.31 -20.64
CA PHE A 175 8.80 -0.11 -20.26
C PHE A 175 8.21 -1.00 -21.35
N ARG A 176 7.06 -0.65 -21.93
CA ARG A 176 6.42 -1.44 -22.99
C ARG A 176 7.30 -1.53 -24.24
N ASN A 177 7.92 -0.43 -24.65
CA ASN A 177 8.86 -0.43 -25.77
C ASN A 177 10.13 -1.24 -25.48
N TRP A 178 10.67 -1.13 -24.26
CA TRP A 178 11.80 -1.93 -23.81
C TRP A 178 11.47 -3.44 -23.82
N PHE A 179 10.32 -3.83 -23.25
CA PHE A 179 9.89 -5.22 -23.16
C PHE A 179 9.63 -5.84 -24.55
N LYS A 180 9.05 -5.05 -25.47
CA LYS A 180 8.92 -5.46 -26.87
C LYS A 180 10.27 -5.64 -27.54
N LYS A 181 11.17 -4.65 -27.41
CA LYS A 181 12.45 -4.62 -28.12
C LYS A 181 13.42 -5.72 -27.66
N TYR A 182 13.56 -5.91 -26.35
CA TYR A 182 14.59 -6.81 -25.79
C TYR A 182 14.05 -8.16 -25.34
N CYS A 183 12.75 -8.30 -25.15
CA CYS A 183 12.13 -9.55 -24.68
C CYS A 183 11.06 -10.08 -25.64
N ASN A 184 10.81 -9.43 -26.79
CA ASN A 184 9.76 -9.80 -27.74
C ASN A 184 8.37 -9.97 -27.09
N ASN A 185 8.05 -9.11 -26.10
CA ASN A 185 6.83 -9.21 -25.28
C ASN A 185 6.67 -10.54 -24.53
N GLN A 186 7.76 -11.24 -24.23
CA GLN A 186 7.73 -12.54 -23.58
C GLN A 186 8.55 -12.57 -22.30
N VAL A 187 8.06 -13.33 -21.32
CA VAL A 187 8.82 -13.68 -20.12
C VAL A 187 9.54 -14.99 -20.39
N GLY A 188 10.86 -15.01 -20.15
CA GLY A 188 11.67 -16.23 -20.22
C GLY A 188 11.41 -17.13 -19.01
N TRP A 189 10.42 -18.00 -19.09
CA TRP A 189 10.09 -18.95 -18.03
C TRP A 189 11.18 -20.04 -17.93
N LEU A 190 11.60 -20.37 -16.70
CA LEU A 190 12.58 -21.44 -16.47
C LEU A 190 12.07 -22.80 -16.95
N THR A 191 10.77 -23.04 -16.82
CA THR A 191 10.06 -24.23 -17.30
C THR A 191 9.07 -23.83 -18.40
N PRO A 192 8.87 -24.66 -19.44
CA PRO A 192 7.84 -24.39 -20.45
C PRO A 192 6.48 -24.15 -19.79
N MET A 193 5.91 -22.96 -20.01
CA MET A 193 4.60 -22.57 -19.49
C MET A 193 3.72 -22.13 -20.65
N VAL A 194 2.48 -22.61 -20.65
CA VAL A 194 1.45 -22.09 -21.56
C VAL A 194 1.11 -20.69 -21.10
N ASN A 195 1.27 -19.70 -21.98
CA ASN A 195 0.98 -18.30 -21.68
C ASN A 195 -0.54 -18.03 -21.67
N GLN A 196 -1.23 -18.62 -20.71
CA GLN A 196 -2.68 -18.52 -20.52
C GLN A 196 -2.98 -18.05 -19.11
N LEU A 197 -3.80 -17.00 -19.01
CA LEU A 197 -4.24 -16.49 -17.71
C LEU A 197 -5.14 -17.50 -16.99
N PRO A 198 -5.04 -17.62 -15.65
CA PRO A 198 -6.01 -18.37 -14.85
C PRO A 198 -7.41 -17.72 -14.97
N PRO A 199 -8.49 -18.33 -14.46
CA PRO A 199 -9.78 -17.64 -14.32
C PRO A 199 -9.64 -16.30 -13.60
N ALA A 200 -10.55 -15.34 -13.88
CA ALA A 200 -10.55 -14.05 -13.22
C ALA A 200 -10.78 -14.24 -11.72
N SER A 201 -9.97 -13.55 -10.91
CA SER A 201 -10.10 -13.58 -9.46
C SER A 201 -11.31 -12.75 -9.05
N THR A 202 -12.00 -13.18 -8.01
CA THR A 202 -13.05 -12.39 -7.37
C THR A 202 -12.44 -11.19 -6.66
N ARG A 203 -13.27 -10.16 -6.40
CA ARG A 203 -12.87 -8.97 -5.64
C ARG A 203 -12.27 -9.31 -4.27
N VAL A 204 -12.80 -10.33 -3.60
CA VAL A 204 -12.30 -10.82 -2.31
C VAL A 204 -10.90 -11.43 -2.45
N GLU A 205 -10.67 -12.24 -3.49
CA GLU A 205 -9.35 -12.85 -3.74
C GLU A 205 -8.30 -11.82 -4.18
N VAL A 206 -8.70 -10.71 -4.79
CA VAL A 206 -7.77 -9.65 -5.20
C VAL A 206 -7.31 -8.81 -4.01
N TYR A 207 -8.21 -8.49 -3.08
CA TYR A 207 -7.90 -7.63 -1.92
C TYR A 207 -7.59 -8.41 -0.64
N GLU A 208 -7.46 -9.73 -0.71
CA GLU A 208 -7.05 -10.51 0.45
C GLU A 208 -5.57 -10.23 0.77
N ARG A 209 -5.34 -9.72 1.97
CA ARG A 209 -4.02 -9.31 2.47
C ARG A 209 -3.30 -10.43 3.18
N TYR A 210 -4.04 -11.41 3.69
CA TYR A 210 -3.46 -12.42 4.56
C TYR A 210 -2.44 -13.29 3.81
N TRP A 211 -2.81 -13.84 2.66
CA TRP A 211 -1.92 -14.71 1.89
C TRP A 211 -0.95 -13.92 1.02
N SER A 212 -1.38 -12.78 0.49
CA SER A 212 -0.53 -11.88 -0.30
C SER A 212 0.60 -11.24 0.51
N HIS A 213 0.38 -10.94 1.80
CA HIS A 213 1.36 -10.27 2.66
C HIS A 213 1.53 -10.89 4.05
N VAL A 214 0.48 -10.93 4.88
CA VAL A 214 0.62 -11.12 6.34
C VAL A 214 1.28 -12.45 6.70
N MET A 215 0.92 -13.55 6.04
CA MET A 215 1.48 -14.88 6.31
C MET A 215 3.00 -14.95 6.00
N GLN A 216 3.48 -14.13 5.08
CA GLN A 216 4.86 -14.13 4.59
C GLN A 216 5.73 -13.12 5.37
N CYS A 217 5.10 -12.13 6.02
CA CYS A 217 5.79 -11.13 6.81
C CYS A 217 5.88 -11.53 8.29
N THR A 218 7.09 -11.74 8.80
CA THR A 218 7.32 -12.10 10.21
C THR A 218 6.81 -11.03 11.19
N SER A 219 6.90 -9.75 10.82
CA SER A 219 6.43 -8.64 11.66
C SER A 219 4.90 -8.57 11.74
N CYS A 220 4.20 -8.65 10.59
CA CYS A 220 2.75 -8.56 10.53
C CYS A 220 2.07 -9.83 11.06
N SER A 221 2.62 -11.02 10.76
CA SER A 221 2.12 -12.28 11.33
C SER A 221 2.28 -12.33 12.85
N ALA A 222 3.38 -11.84 13.42
CA ALA A 222 3.56 -11.75 14.86
C ALA A 222 2.56 -10.78 15.49
N ALA A 223 2.36 -9.60 14.88
CA ALA A 223 1.37 -8.62 15.36
C ALA A 223 -0.05 -9.19 15.35
N LEU A 224 -0.44 -9.88 14.28
CA LEU A 224 -1.73 -10.57 14.17
C LEU A 224 -1.90 -11.62 15.28
N LYS A 225 -0.88 -12.45 15.54
CA LYS A 225 -0.91 -13.46 16.61
C LYS A 225 -1.14 -12.82 17.98
N TRP A 226 -0.40 -11.77 18.31
CA TRP A 226 -0.55 -11.06 19.58
C TRP A 226 -1.92 -10.39 19.72
N MET A 227 -2.44 -9.77 18.65
CA MET A 227 -3.76 -9.15 18.68
C MET A 227 -4.89 -10.17 18.80
N ARG A 228 -4.79 -11.33 18.14
CA ARG A 228 -5.74 -12.44 18.35
C ARG A 228 -5.68 -13.01 19.77
N ALA A 229 -4.47 -13.14 20.34
CA ALA A 229 -4.33 -13.55 21.74
C ALA A 229 -4.96 -12.54 22.71
N LEU A 230 -4.79 -11.23 22.46
CA LEU A 230 -5.43 -10.17 23.23
C LEU A 230 -6.96 -10.18 23.07
N GLU A 231 -7.46 -10.38 21.85
CA GLU A 231 -8.90 -10.51 21.58
C GLU A 231 -9.52 -11.62 22.44
N VAL A 232 -8.89 -12.80 22.46
CA VAL A 232 -9.34 -13.95 23.26
C VAL A 232 -9.21 -13.67 24.75
N ALA A 233 -8.09 -13.09 25.21
CA ALA A 233 -7.89 -12.76 26.61
C ALA A 233 -8.97 -11.79 27.14
N LEU A 234 -9.36 -10.79 26.33
CA LEU A 234 -10.44 -9.86 26.67
C LEU A 234 -11.81 -10.56 26.77
N GLN A 235 -12.09 -11.52 25.89
CA GLN A 235 -13.34 -12.33 25.96
C GLN A 235 -13.36 -13.19 27.22
N VAL A 236 -12.26 -13.91 27.48
CA VAL A 236 -12.12 -14.76 28.68
C VAL A 236 -12.23 -13.92 29.94
N ALA A 237 -11.58 -12.76 30.01
CA ALA A 237 -11.67 -11.84 31.14
C ALA A 237 -13.12 -11.37 31.37
N SER A 238 -13.84 -11.00 30.29
CA SER A 238 -15.25 -10.61 30.39
C SER A 238 -16.13 -11.72 30.98
N VAL A 239 -16.04 -12.94 30.43
CA VAL A 239 -16.82 -14.09 30.89
C VAL A 239 -16.43 -14.50 32.32
N ALA A 240 -15.14 -14.51 32.63
CA ALA A 240 -14.65 -14.84 33.96
C ALA A 240 -15.18 -13.86 35.00
N VAL A 241 -15.14 -12.55 34.73
CA VAL A 241 -15.65 -11.52 35.64
C VAL A 241 -17.14 -11.69 35.91
N VAL A 242 -17.95 -11.97 34.88
CA VAL A 242 -19.38 -12.26 35.06
C VAL A 242 -19.61 -13.54 35.85
N GLY A 243 -18.85 -14.60 35.55
CA GLY A 243 -18.91 -15.88 36.27
C GLY A 243 -18.53 -15.75 37.75
N PHE A 244 -17.48 -14.99 38.07
CA PHE A 244 -17.06 -14.69 39.43
C PHE A 244 -18.13 -13.92 40.21
N LEU A 245 -18.78 -12.93 39.57
CA LEU A 245 -19.90 -12.20 40.19
C LEU A 245 -21.11 -13.11 40.44
N ALA A 246 -21.41 -14.03 39.54
CA ALA A 246 -22.55 -14.94 39.65
C ALA A 246 -22.32 -16.06 40.69
N ALA A 247 -21.10 -16.58 40.79
CA ALA A 247 -20.73 -17.66 41.71
C ALA A 247 -20.31 -17.16 43.10
N GLY A 248 -19.95 -15.88 43.23
CA GLY A 248 -19.53 -15.28 44.48
C GLY A 248 -20.66 -15.25 45.50
N LYS A 249 -20.45 -15.87 46.68
CA LYS A 249 -21.27 -15.56 47.86
C LYS A 249 -21.13 -14.06 48.14
N GLY A 250 -22.20 -13.39 48.57
CA GLY A 250 -22.34 -11.92 48.63
C GLY A 250 -21.34 -11.12 49.50
N THR A 251 -20.20 -11.70 49.85
CA THR A 251 -19.10 -11.16 50.65
C THR A 251 -17.96 -10.55 49.83
N VAL A 252 -17.84 -10.82 48.52
CA VAL A 252 -16.71 -10.32 47.69
C VAL A 252 -16.93 -8.91 47.15
N VAL A 253 -18.17 -8.55 46.81
CA VAL A 253 -18.55 -7.22 46.32
C VAL A 253 -19.77 -6.75 47.12
N THR A 254 -19.52 -5.85 48.07
CA THR A 254 -20.46 -5.53 49.15
C THR A 254 -21.38 -4.36 48.80
N SER A 255 -20.96 -3.44 47.92
CA SER A 255 -21.80 -2.31 47.49
C SER A 255 -22.32 -2.45 46.06
N GLY A 256 -23.49 -1.86 45.79
CA GLY A 256 -24.07 -1.81 44.45
C GLY A 256 -23.18 -1.08 43.43
N VAL A 257 -22.45 -0.06 43.89
CA VAL A 257 -21.50 0.70 43.05
C VAL A 257 -20.34 -0.17 42.59
N GLN A 258 -19.77 -1.00 43.48
CA GLN A 258 -18.69 -1.92 43.09
C GLN A 258 -19.19 -2.99 42.12
N ARG A 259 -20.41 -3.52 42.30
CA ARG A 259 -21.00 -4.48 41.34
C ARG A 259 -21.19 -3.84 39.97
N ALA A 260 -21.72 -2.62 39.92
CA ALA A 260 -21.89 -1.87 38.68
C ALA A 260 -20.54 -1.62 37.99
N ALA A 261 -19.50 -1.24 38.73
CA ALA A 261 -18.16 -1.03 38.18
C ALA A 261 -17.56 -2.32 37.58
N VAL A 262 -17.70 -3.45 38.26
CA VAL A 262 -17.19 -4.75 37.77
C VAL A 262 -17.94 -5.22 36.53
N VAL A 263 -19.28 -5.06 36.50
CA VAL A 263 -20.08 -5.35 35.30
C VAL A 263 -19.69 -4.43 34.14
N ALA A 264 -19.51 -3.13 34.39
CA ALA A 264 -19.06 -2.18 33.38
C ALA A 264 -17.70 -2.57 32.80
N ALA A 265 -16.75 -2.99 33.64
CA ALA A 265 -15.46 -3.49 33.19
C ALA A 265 -15.59 -4.73 32.28
N ALA A 266 -16.44 -5.70 32.65
CA ALA A 266 -16.70 -6.88 31.82
C ALA A 266 -17.31 -6.52 30.46
N VAL A 267 -18.27 -5.59 30.43
CA VAL A 267 -18.89 -5.08 29.20
C VAL A 267 -17.85 -4.37 28.33
N LEU A 268 -17.00 -3.54 28.92
CA LEU A 268 -15.91 -2.85 28.21
C LEU A 268 -14.89 -3.84 27.64
N CYS A 269 -14.50 -4.88 28.37
CA CYS A 269 -13.62 -5.93 27.85
C CYS A 269 -14.24 -6.63 26.62
N PHE A 270 -15.52 -6.98 26.69
CA PHE A 270 -16.21 -7.60 25.56
C PHE A 270 -16.30 -6.65 24.35
N ALA A 271 -16.69 -5.39 24.59
CA ALA A 271 -16.77 -4.37 23.55
C ALA A 271 -15.39 -4.13 22.89
N ALA A 272 -14.33 -4.03 23.70
CA ALA A 272 -12.96 -3.89 23.23
C ALA A 272 -12.51 -5.09 22.39
N SER A 273 -12.87 -6.32 22.80
CA SER A 273 -12.61 -7.52 22.00
C SER A 273 -13.33 -7.48 20.65
N ARG A 274 -14.61 -7.06 20.63
CA ARG A 274 -15.37 -6.96 19.38
C ARG A 274 -14.81 -5.92 18.43
N TRP A 275 -14.43 -4.77 18.96
CA TRP A 275 -13.73 -3.74 18.21
C TRP A 275 -12.41 -4.27 17.66
N LEU A 276 -11.60 -4.94 18.50
CA LEU A 276 -10.31 -5.49 18.11
C LEU A 276 -10.44 -6.54 17.00
N ALA A 277 -11.46 -7.38 17.02
CA ALA A 277 -11.72 -8.35 15.96
C ALA A 277 -12.02 -7.66 14.61
N GLY A 278 -12.84 -6.60 14.62
CA GLY A 278 -13.12 -5.81 13.41
C GLY A 278 -11.87 -5.07 12.91
N PHE A 279 -11.06 -4.54 13.83
CA PHE A 279 -9.76 -3.95 13.52
C PHE A 279 -8.83 -4.99 12.88
N ILE A 280 -8.74 -6.19 13.44
CA ILE A 280 -7.90 -7.28 12.91
C ILE A 280 -8.35 -7.67 11.50
N GLU A 281 -9.66 -7.83 11.28
CA GLU A 281 -10.21 -8.21 9.98
C GLU A 281 -9.82 -7.19 8.91
N LYS A 282 -10.13 -5.91 9.17
CA LYS A 282 -9.83 -4.81 8.25
C LYS A 282 -8.32 -4.67 8.00
N THR A 283 -7.51 -4.85 9.03
CA THR A 283 -6.07 -4.60 8.98
C THR A 283 -5.29 -5.74 8.34
N PHE A 284 -5.60 -6.99 8.66
CA PHE A 284 -4.77 -8.15 8.31
C PHE A 284 -5.37 -9.08 7.28
N TYR A 285 -6.68 -9.02 7.02
CA TYR A 285 -7.35 -9.97 6.14
C TYR A 285 -7.86 -9.30 4.87
N PHE A 286 -8.71 -8.28 4.99
CA PHE A 286 -9.38 -7.70 3.83
C PHE A 286 -9.79 -6.26 4.11
N GLU A 287 -9.50 -5.39 3.13
CA GLU A 287 -10.05 -4.05 3.06
C GLU A 287 -10.57 -3.84 1.65
N ASP A 288 -11.83 -3.43 1.53
CA ASP A 288 -12.38 -3.11 0.22
C ASP A 288 -12.01 -1.68 -0.17
N TYR A 289 -11.66 -1.48 -1.44
CA TYR A 289 -11.29 -0.19 -2.00
C TYR A 289 -12.31 0.22 -3.04
N VAL A 290 -13.08 1.26 -2.75
CA VAL A 290 -14.01 1.83 -3.73
C VAL A 290 -13.18 2.50 -4.82
N LEU A 291 -13.13 1.88 -5.99
CA LEU A 291 -12.68 2.57 -7.19
C LEU A 291 -13.79 3.51 -7.63
N ALA A 292 -13.44 4.71 -8.13
CA ALA A 292 -14.43 5.58 -8.73
C ALA A 292 -15.17 4.81 -9.82
N ASP A 293 -16.49 4.66 -9.66
CA ASP A 293 -17.35 4.10 -10.69
C ASP A 293 -17.26 5.02 -11.92
N LYS A 294 -17.03 4.42 -13.09
CA LYS A 294 -17.09 5.14 -14.37
C LYS A 294 -18.51 5.60 -14.67
#